data_AF-A0A7L0MAR6-F1
#
_entry.id   AF-A0A7L0MAR6-F1
#
_cell.length_a   1.000
_cell.length_b   1.000
_cell.length_c   1.000
_cell.angle_alpha   90.00
_cell.angle_beta   90.00
_cell.angle_gamma   90.00
#
_symmetry.space_group_name_H-M   'P 1'
#
loop_
_entity.id
_entity.type
_entity.pdbx_description
1 polymer ?
#
loop_
_entity_poly.entity_id
_entity_poly.type
_entity_poly.pdbx_seq_one_letter_code
_entity_poly.pdbx_strand_id
1 'polypeptide(L)'
;LLNKGAIDAPFSLVLPATALGSCFTFTPQEGIVLLGGYQVIRISFRPTMLGQFTEEFVFSVNRSPEPVALTIRGCVVGPTFHFDVPFLCFGDVSFGFPRTLSCRLTNTSLVPMTFNLRIPGDGLGEPSVTSFDQVSENTCPSWRKGAQGHVKPTEFTIRPCRGTVRARGHLDIQVTLCSNTVKRYRLALVVDVDGVGKEVLALLLTARCIVPPLRVLDPVMTFGRCFLKFPYQQMLTLVNDSDLPGCYGILPQEHKDTAAVWYSSSMPCGIIQPRSSVEIPFTLEAQMTGQQDT
;
A
#
# COMPACT_ATOMS: atom_id res chain seq x y z
N LEU A 1 14.11 -31.33 -39.99
CA LEU A 1 15.20 -31.51 -40.97
C LEU A 1 14.78 -32.57 -41.99
N LEU A 2 14.99 -32.32 -43.28
CA LEU A 2 14.70 -33.27 -44.36
C LEU A 2 16.01 -33.64 -45.06
N ASN A 3 16.34 -34.92 -45.14
CA ASN A 3 17.54 -35.37 -45.83
C ASN A 3 17.24 -35.61 -47.32
N LYS A 4 17.71 -34.70 -48.17
CA LYS A 4 17.65 -34.82 -49.64
C LYS A 4 18.94 -35.40 -50.25
N GLY A 5 19.91 -35.75 -49.41
CA GLY A 5 21.20 -36.30 -49.82
C GLY A 5 21.12 -37.78 -50.17
N ALA A 6 22.20 -38.28 -50.78
CA ALA A 6 22.35 -39.66 -51.20
C ALA A 6 23.02 -40.56 -50.13
N ILE A 7 23.20 -40.05 -48.91
CA ILE A 7 23.71 -40.79 -47.73
C ILE A 7 22.95 -40.38 -46.46
N ASP A 8 23.02 -41.20 -45.41
CA ASP A 8 22.53 -40.83 -44.08
C ASP A 8 23.26 -39.58 -43.55
N ALA A 9 22.51 -38.71 -42.88
CA ALA A 9 22.99 -37.40 -42.44
C ALA A 9 22.97 -37.31 -40.90
N PRO A 10 24.09 -37.59 -40.21
CA PRO A 10 24.24 -37.25 -38.81
C PRO A 10 24.20 -35.73 -38.63
N PHE A 11 23.41 -35.26 -37.68
CA PHE A 11 23.32 -33.84 -37.34
C PHE A 11 23.53 -33.63 -35.85
N SER A 12 24.06 -32.45 -35.50
CA SER A 12 24.10 -31.94 -34.14
C SER A 12 23.82 -30.44 -34.13
N LEU A 13 23.07 -29.99 -33.12
CA LEU A 13 22.81 -28.57 -32.89
C LEU A 13 24.06 -27.92 -32.29
N VAL A 14 24.51 -26.82 -32.89
CA VAL A 14 25.53 -25.96 -32.29
C VAL A 14 24.89 -25.20 -31.12
N LEU A 15 25.52 -25.28 -29.94
CA LEU A 15 24.97 -24.66 -28.73
C LEU A 15 24.79 -23.14 -28.92
N PRO A 16 23.65 -22.58 -28.47
CA PRO A 16 23.41 -21.14 -28.59
C PRO A 16 24.44 -20.34 -27.77
N ALA A 17 24.99 -19.28 -28.35
CA ALA A 17 25.96 -18.41 -27.68
C ALA A 17 25.31 -17.24 -26.91
N THR A 18 24.07 -16.90 -27.25
CA THR A 18 23.34 -15.76 -26.67
C THR A 18 22.54 -16.18 -25.43
N ALA A 19 22.36 -15.25 -24.49
CA ALA A 19 21.54 -15.48 -23.29
C ALA A 19 20.10 -15.87 -23.64
N LEU A 20 19.50 -15.24 -24.66
CA LEU A 20 18.14 -15.57 -25.10
C LEU A 20 18.11 -16.86 -25.92
N GLY A 21 19.14 -17.15 -26.71
CA GLY A 21 19.30 -18.43 -27.39
C GLY A 21 19.29 -19.60 -26.41
N SER A 22 19.88 -19.43 -25.22
CA SER A 22 19.86 -20.44 -24.14
C SER A 22 18.46 -20.74 -23.58
N CYS A 23 17.47 -19.87 -23.84
CA CYS A 23 16.08 -20.07 -23.46
C CYS A 23 15.32 -21.02 -24.41
N PHE A 24 15.95 -21.45 -25.51
CA PHE A 24 15.40 -22.43 -26.45
C PHE A 24 15.93 -23.83 -26.16
N THR A 25 15.04 -24.80 -26.13
CA THR A 25 15.38 -26.22 -26.05
C THR A 25 14.91 -26.93 -27.31
N PHE A 26 15.81 -27.71 -27.91
CA PHE A 26 15.57 -28.49 -29.12
C PHE A 26 15.59 -29.97 -28.74
N THR A 27 14.65 -30.76 -29.24
CA THR A 27 14.60 -32.21 -28.95
C THR A 27 14.21 -32.98 -30.22
N PRO A 28 15.06 -33.89 -30.71
CA PRO A 28 16.43 -34.17 -30.26
C PRO A 28 17.43 -33.06 -30.68
N GLN A 29 18.55 -32.94 -29.95
CA GLN A 29 19.64 -31.98 -30.28
C GLN A 29 20.66 -32.57 -31.26
N GLU A 30 20.77 -33.88 -31.30
CA GLU A 30 21.61 -34.62 -32.24
C GLU A 30 20.89 -35.89 -32.69
N GLY A 31 21.29 -36.45 -33.81
CA GLY A 31 20.71 -37.67 -34.33
C GLY A 31 21.16 -37.95 -35.76
N ILE A 32 20.49 -38.91 -36.41
CA ILE A 32 20.76 -39.29 -37.80
C ILE A 32 19.46 -39.18 -38.58
N VAL A 33 19.48 -38.42 -39.67
CA VAL A 33 18.37 -38.40 -40.63
C VAL A 33 18.68 -39.40 -41.73
N LEU A 34 17.92 -40.49 -41.77
CA LEU A 34 18.09 -41.54 -42.77
C LEU A 34 17.88 -41.01 -44.20
N LEU A 35 18.46 -41.71 -45.17
CA LEU A 35 18.25 -41.53 -46.60
C LEU A 35 16.79 -41.28 -46.98
N GLY A 36 16.51 -40.11 -47.60
CA GLY A 36 15.16 -39.71 -48.02
C GLY A 36 14.18 -39.47 -46.86
N GLY A 37 14.63 -39.62 -45.62
CA GLY A 37 13.84 -39.47 -44.40
C GLY A 37 13.82 -38.04 -43.87
N TYR A 38 13.05 -37.85 -42.80
CA TYR A 38 12.96 -36.59 -42.09
C TYR A 38 13.03 -36.80 -40.57
N GLN A 39 13.59 -35.80 -39.89
CA GLN A 39 13.62 -35.72 -38.44
C GLN A 39 12.82 -34.50 -37.99
N VAL A 40 11.83 -34.75 -37.13
CA VAL A 40 11.08 -33.69 -36.44
C VAL A 40 11.90 -33.23 -35.25
N ILE A 41 12.13 -31.91 -35.14
CA ILE A 41 12.79 -31.29 -33.99
C ILE A 41 11.74 -30.47 -33.27
N ARG A 42 11.44 -30.85 -32.03
CA ARG A 42 10.55 -30.09 -31.16
C ARG A 42 11.32 -28.94 -30.54
N ILE A 43 10.79 -27.74 -30.66
CA ILE A 43 11.38 -26.52 -30.09
C ILE A 43 10.48 -26.06 -28.94
N SER A 44 11.08 -25.79 -27.78
CA SER A 44 10.42 -25.16 -26.64
C SER A 44 11.17 -23.88 -26.27
N PHE A 45 10.43 -22.83 -25.95
CA PHE A 45 10.98 -21.51 -25.66
C PHE A 45 10.48 -21.01 -24.30
N ARG A 46 11.41 -20.66 -23.40
CA ARG A 46 11.12 -20.16 -22.06
C ARG A 46 11.88 -18.85 -21.82
N PRO A 47 11.39 -17.73 -22.37
CA PRO A 47 12.10 -16.47 -22.29
C PRO A 47 12.22 -15.97 -20.85
N THR A 48 13.34 -15.33 -20.56
CA THR A 48 13.61 -14.65 -19.28
C THR A 48 13.69 -13.13 -19.43
N MET A 49 13.60 -12.61 -20.67
CA MET A 49 13.72 -11.20 -21.01
C MET A 49 12.60 -10.75 -21.93
N LEU A 50 12.12 -9.52 -21.73
CA LEU A 50 11.15 -8.87 -22.60
C LEU A 50 11.85 -8.22 -23.80
N GLY A 51 11.10 -7.98 -24.87
CA GLY A 51 11.55 -7.24 -26.05
C GLY A 51 11.63 -8.07 -27.32
N GLN A 52 12.02 -7.40 -28.41
CA GLN A 52 12.23 -8.04 -29.70
C GLN A 52 13.50 -8.88 -29.69
N PHE A 53 13.46 -10.00 -30.40
CA PHE A 53 14.62 -10.85 -30.57
C PHE A 53 14.70 -11.45 -31.97
N THR A 54 15.93 -11.79 -32.36
CA THR A 54 16.25 -12.55 -33.56
C THR A 54 17.42 -13.44 -33.20
N GLU A 55 17.18 -14.74 -33.15
CA GLU A 55 18.16 -15.75 -32.78
C GLU A 55 18.37 -16.70 -33.95
N GLU A 56 19.63 -17.04 -34.23
CA GLU A 56 20.00 -17.97 -35.28
C GLU A 56 20.57 -19.25 -34.65
N PHE A 57 19.99 -20.39 -35.02
CA PHE A 57 20.40 -21.71 -34.57
C PHE A 57 20.96 -22.50 -35.73
N VAL A 58 22.16 -23.04 -35.55
CA VAL A 58 22.89 -23.72 -36.62
C VAL A 58 22.95 -25.21 -36.33
N PHE A 59 22.52 -26.03 -37.29
CA PHE A 59 22.69 -27.47 -37.27
C PHE A 59 23.91 -27.84 -38.09
N SER A 60 24.91 -28.41 -37.43
CA SER A 60 26.05 -29.03 -38.08
C SER A 60 25.60 -30.38 -38.64
N VAL A 61 25.77 -30.58 -39.94
CA VAL A 61 25.47 -31.85 -40.61
C VAL A 61 26.78 -32.42 -41.12
N ASN A 62 27.11 -33.65 -40.69
CA ASN A 62 28.36 -34.28 -41.08
C ASN A 62 28.42 -34.41 -42.61
N ARG A 63 29.53 -33.93 -43.19
CA ARG A 63 29.83 -33.97 -44.64
C ARG A 63 28.95 -33.07 -45.52
N SER A 64 28.20 -32.14 -44.92
CA SER A 64 27.62 -31.00 -45.64
C SER A 64 28.57 -29.80 -45.57
N PRO A 65 28.95 -29.16 -46.70
CA PRO A 65 29.81 -27.97 -46.68
C PRO A 65 29.08 -26.72 -46.16
N GLU A 66 27.75 -26.68 -46.27
CA GLU A 66 26.93 -25.59 -45.76
C GLU A 66 26.14 -26.06 -44.53
N PRO A 67 26.25 -25.37 -43.38
CA PRO A 67 25.48 -25.68 -42.20
C PRO A 67 24.03 -25.21 -42.37
N VAL A 68 23.09 -25.91 -41.74
CA VAL A 68 21.66 -25.59 -41.85
C VAL A 68 21.30 -24.61 -40.74
N ALA A 69 21.00 -23.36 -41.10
CA ALA A 69 20.59 -22.32 -40.14
C ALA A 69 19.07 -22.17 -40.03
N LEU A 70 18.59 -21.96 -38.81
CA LEU A 70 17.21 -21.61 -38.47
C LEU A 70 17.20 -20.29 -37.74
N THR A 71 16.64 -19.25 -38.36
CA THR A 71 16.42 -17.96 -37.70
C THR A 71 15.02 -17.91 -37.07
N ILE A 72 14.95 -17.67 -35.77
CA ILE A 72 13.71 -17.46 -35.02
C ILE A 72 13.62 -15.99 -34.63
N ARG A 73 12.51 -15.35 -34.98
CA ARG A 73 12.24 -13.93 -34.66
C ARG A 73 10.96 -13.82 -33.86
N GLY A 74 10.94 -12.91 -32.90
CA GLY A 74 9.77 -12.71 -32.07
C GLY A 74 9.86 -11.46 -31.20
N CYS A 75 8.82 -11.26 -30.39
CA CYS A 75 8.78 -10.22 -29.38
C CYS A 75 8.17 -10.82 -28.10
N VAL A 76 8.92 -10.78 -27.01
CA VAL A 76 8.44 -11.21 -25.69
C VAL A 76 7.79 -10.01 -25.03
N VAL A 77 6.50 -10.12 -24.69
CA VAL A 77 5.74 -9.07 -24.01
C VAL A 77 5.27 -9.56 -22.65
N GLY A 78 5.20 -8.65 -21.68
CA GLY A 78 4.59 -8.92 -20.39
C GLY A 78 3.05 -8.98 -20.46
N PRO A 79 2.39 -9.41 -19.38
CA PRO A 79 0.95 -9.26 -19.25
C PRO A 79 0.53 -7.80 -19.41
N THR A 80 -0.53 -7.55 -20.17
CA THR A 80 -1.19 -6.25 -20.25
C THR A 80 -2.29 -6.16 -19.19
N PHE A 81 -2.37 -5.03 -18.49
CA PHE A 81 -3.33 -4.79 -17.41
C PHE A 81 -3.53 -3.29 -17.17
N HIS A 82 -4.60 -2.94 -16.47
CA HIS A 82 -4.93 -1.55 -16.12
C HIS A 82 -5.78 -1.47 -14.84
N PHE A 83 -5.83 -0.28 -14.25
CA PHE A 83 -6.85 0.07 -13.25
C PHE A 83 -8.10 0.63 -13.94
N ASP A 84 -9.27 0.38 -13.39
CA ASP A 84 -10.56 0.94 -13.85
C ASP A 84 -10.69 2.46 -13.60
N VAL A 85 -9.92 2.99 -12.65
CA VAL A 85 -9.88 4.41 -12.30
C VAL A 85 -8.52 5.04 -12.62
N PRO A 86 -8.48 6.34 -12.97
CA PRO A 86 -7.22 7.04 -13.27
C PRO A 86 -6.44 7.45 -12.01
N PHE A 87 -7.12 7.60 -10.87
CA PHE A 87 -6.52 7.94 -9.56
C PHE A 87 -7.51 7.61 -8.43
N LEU A 88 -6.99 7.50 -7.20
CA LEU A 88 -7.78 7.44 -5.97
C LEU A 88 -7.69 8.77 -5.22
N CYS A 89 -8.82 9.46 -5.09
CA CYS A 89 -8.93 10.71 -4.34
C CYS A 89 -9.68 10.46 -3.03
N PHE A 90 -8.96 10.42 -1.93
CA PHE A 90 -9.53 10.29 -0.59
C PHE A 90 -10.23 11.56 -0.14
N GLY A 91 -9.91 12.71 -0.75
CA GLY A 91 -10.42 14.01 -0.32
C GLY A 91 -9.84 14.42 1.03
N ASP A 92 -10.66 15.04 1.85
CA ASP A 92 -10.30 15.39 3.22
C ASP A 92 -10.55 14.20 4.14
N VAL A 93 -9.53 13.84 4.92
CA VAL A 93 -9.54 12.72 5.86
C VAL A 93 -9.17 13.26 7.24
N SER A 94 -9.91 12.85 8.26
CA SER A 94 -9.59 13.26 9.62
C SER A 94 -8.37 12.53 10.17
N PHE A 95 -7.56 13.22 10.95
CA PHE A 95 -6.41 12.64 11.64
C PHE A 95 -6.83 11.44 12.50
N GLY A 96 -6.20 10.28 12.27
CA GLY A 96 -6.46 9.05 13.01
C GLY A 96 -7.74 8.29 12.61
N PHE A 97 -8.49 8.78 11.61
CA PHE A 97 -9.70 8.11 11.14
C PHE A 97 -9.45 7.40 9.79
N PRO A 98 -9.57 6.07 9.74
CA PRO A 98 -9.33 5.32 8.50
C PRO A 98 -10.41 5.61 7.45
N ARG A 99 -9.97 5.83 6.20
CA ARG A 99 -10.84 5.94 5.03
C ARG A 99 -10.42 4.96 3.97
N THR A 100 -11.35 4.17 3.45
CA THR A 100 -11.09 3.13 2.44
C THR A 100 -11.71 3.51 1.11
N LEU A 101 -10.93 3.40 0.03
CA LEU A 101 -11.41 3.45 -1.34
C LEU A 101 -11.11 2.13 -2.05
N SER A 102 -11.74 1.89 -3.19
CA SER A 102 -11.51 0.69 -3.99
C SER A 102 -11.21 1.03 -5.45
N CYS A 103 -10.40 0.19 -6.09
CA CYS A 103 -10.14 0.18 -7.52
C CYS A 103 -10.07 -1.26 -8.01
N ARG A 104 -10.28 -1.47 -9.31
CA ARG A 104 -10.21 -2.79 -9.94
C ARG A 104 -8.99 -2.89 -10.82
N LEU A 105 -8.16 -3.89 -10.57
CA LEU A 105 -7.05 -4.29 -11.43
C LEU A 105 -7.53 -5.34 -12.42
N THR A 106 -7.51 -5.00 -13.72
CA THR A 106 -7.99 -5.88 -14.79
C THR A 106 -6.81 -6.39 -15.62
N ASN A 107 -6.62 -7.71 -15.65
CA ASN A 107 -5.67 -8.37 -16.53
C ASN A 107 -6.31 -8.57 -17.91
N THR A 108 -5.80 -7.85 -18.91
CA THR A 108 -6.25 -7.94 -20.30
C THR A 108 -5.44 -8.93 -21.13
N SER A 109 -4.43 -9.57 -20.54
CA SER A 109 -3.62 -10.58 -21.23
C SER A 109 -4.27 -11.97 -21.23
N LEU A 110 -3.69 -12.85 -22.04
CA LEU A 110 -4.06 -14.26 -22.15
C LEU A 110 -3.31 -15.16 -21.15
N VAL A 111 -2.43 -14.58 -20.33
CA VAL A 111 -1.64 -15.30 -19.33
C VAL A 111 -2.00 -14.81 -17.92
N PRO A 112 -1.87 -15.66 -16.89
CA PRO A 112 -2.01 -15.19 -15.51
C PRO A 112 -0.92 -14.16 -15.17
N MET A 113 -1.27 -13.22 -14.31
CA MET A 113 -0.39 -12.12 -13.88
C MET A 113 -0.29 -12.16 -12.36
N THR A 114 0.89 -12.48 -11.84
CA THR A 114 1.19 -12.38 -10.40
C THR A 114 1.76 -11.00 -10.10
N PHE A 115 1.22 -10.35 -9.08
CA PHE A 115 1.51 -8.96 -8.76
C PHE A 115 1.79 -8.76 -7.27
N ASN A 116 2.53 -7.70 -6.98
CA ASN A 116 2.72 -7.14 -5.64
C ASN A 116 2.48 -5.61 -5.69
N LEU A 117 1.71 -5.10 -4.74
CA LEU A 117 1.33 -3.69 -4.62
C LEU A 117 2.07 -3.06 -3.45
N ARG A 118 2.59 -1.85 -3.67
CA ARG A 118 3.22 -1.05 -2.62
C ARG A 118 3.03 0.44 -2.89
N ILE A 119 3.25 1.25 -1.86
CA ILE A 119 3.26 2.71 -1.96
C ILE A 119 4.65 3.15 -1.50
N PRO A 120 5.61 3.40 -2.41
CA PRO A 120 7.02 3.59 -2.04
C PRO A 120 7.27 4.84 -1.19
N GLY A 121 6.39 5.83 -1.31
CA GLY A 121 6.42 7.05 -0.50
C GLY A 121 5.57 6.99 0.77
N ASP A 122 4.99 5.82 1.09
CA ASP A 122 4.47 5.56 2.43
C ASP A 122 5.66 5.42 3.40
N GLY A 123 5.48 5.82 4.65
CA GLY A 123 6.57 5.75 5.62
C GLY A 123 7.05 4.30 5.85
N LEU A 124 8.17 4.14 6.54
CA LEU A 124 8.73 2.82 6.90
C LEU A 124 8.68 2.55 8.41
N GLY A 125 8.12 3.49 9.17
CA GLY A 125 7.94 3.37 10.60
C GLY A 125 6.74 2.50 10.96
N GLU A 126 6.44 2.49 12.26
CA GLU A 126 5.30 1.77 12.82
C GLU A 126 3.98 2.14 12.11
N PRO A 127 3.02 1.20 12.06
CA PRO A 127 1.69 1.46 11.54
C PRO A 127 1.02 2.64 12.24
N SER A 128 0.26 3.41 11.47
CA SER A 128 -0.62 4.44 12.01
C SER A 128 -1.60 3.83 13.01
N VAL A 129 -1.81 4.52 14.13
CA VAL A 129 -2.77 4.19 15.16
C VAL A 129 -4.09 4.90 14.87
N THR A 130 -5.21 4.20 15.05
CA THR A 130 -6.53 4.81 14.86
C THR A 130 -6.96 5.61 16.09
N SER A 131 -7.82 6.62 15.92
CA SER A 131 -8.40 7.36 17.04
C SER A 131 -9.23 6.47 17.98
N PHE A 132 -9.80 5.37 17.47
CA PHE A 132 -10.52 4.40 18.29
C PHE A 132 -9.58 3.66 19.25
N ASP A 133 -8.43 3.21 18.76
CA ASP A 133 -7.43 2.53 19.57
C ASP A 133 -6.85 3.49 20.62
N GLN A 134 -6.55 4.73 20.23
CA GLN A 134 -6.01 5.77 21.13
C GLN A 134 -6.94 6.08 22.30
N VAL A 135 -8.25 6.14 22.08
CA VAL A 135 -9.24 6.44 23.12
C VAL A 135 -9.47 5.25 24.05
N SER A 136 -9.28 4.01 23.55
CA SER A 136 -9.50 2.79 24.34
C SER A 136 -8.48 2.56 25.46
N GLU A 137 -7.25 3.07 25.30
CA GLU A 137 -6.18 2.81 26.26
C GLU A 137 -6.29 3.62 27.58
N ASN A 138 -7.26 4.55 27.72
CA ASN A 138 -7.50 5.42 28.89
C ASN A 138 -6.27 6.15 29.47
N THR A 139 -5.12 6.02 28.82
CA THR A 139 -3.82 6.46 29.30
C THR A 139 -3.39 7.57 28.36
N CYS A 140 -3.80 8.78 28.72
CA CYS A 140 -3.56 10.04 28.00
C CYS A 140 -2.18 10.73 28.24
N PRO A 141 -1.05 10.10 28.67
CA PRO A 141 0.24 10.81 28.72
C PRO A 141 0.88 11.03 27.34
N SER A 142 0.49 10.29 26.30
CA SER A 142 1.20 10.27 25.00
C SER A 142 0.87 11.46 24.09
N TRP A 143 -0.26 12.15 24.29
CA TRP A 143 -0.68 13.27 23.43
C TRP A 143 0.26 14.49 23.51
N ARG A 144 0.99 14.64 24.61
CA ARG A 144 2.02 15.69 24.76
C ARG A 144 3.32 15.37 24.03
N LYS A 145 3.59 14.10 23.73
CA LYS A 145 4.75 13.67 22.94
C LYS A 145 4.26 13.29 21.55
N GLY A 146 4.11 14.28 20.68
CA GLY A 146 4.09 14.02 19.23
C GLY A 146 5.22 13.05 18.92
N ALA A 147 4.89 11.92 18.26
CA ALA A 147 5.75 10.76 18.14
C ALA A 147 7.22 11.17 17.91
N GLN A 148 8.04 10.99 18.95
CA GLN A 148 9.48 11.20 18.88
C GLN A 148 10.10 10.05 18.09
N GLY A 149 9.88 10.07 16.78
CA GLY A 149 10.47 9.14 15.82
C GLY A 149 10.87 9.92 14.58
N HIS A 150 12.16 9.88 14.22
CA HIS A 150 12.65 10.47 12.97
C HIS A 150 12.11 9.76 11.71
N VAL A 151 11.41 8.64 11.85
CA VAL A 151 10.90 7.81 10.76
C VAL A 151 9.41 8.03 10.57
N LYS A 152 9.00 8.31 9.33
CA LYS A 152 7.58 8.51 8.97
C LYS A 152 6.80 7.19 9.16
N PRO A 153 5.59 7.22 9.75
CA PRO A 153 4.77 6.03 9.97
C PRO A 153 4.23 5.44 8.65
N THR A 154 3.87 4.16 8.66
CA THR A 154 3.11 3.50 7.58
C THR A 154 1.63 3.83 7.73
N GLU A 155 1.08 4.62 6.81
CA GLU A 155 -0.28 5.19 6.92
C GLU A 155 -1.28 4.55 5.95
N PHE A 156 -0.81 3.77 4.97
CA PHE A 156 -1.64 3.09 4.00
C PHE A 156 -1.67 1.57 4.22
N THR A 157 -2.87 1.00 4.07
CA THR A 157 -3.08 -0.46 4.05
C THR A 157 -3.71 -0.86 2.71
N ILE A 158 -3.16 -1.88 2.05
CA ILE A 158 -3.62 -2.37 0.75
C ILE A 158 -4.15 -3.80 0.91
N ARG A 159 -5.36 -4.07 0.41
CA ARG A 159 -5.99 -5.40 0.49
C ARG A 159 -6.69 -5.77 -0.83
N PRO A 160 -6.29 -6.87 -1.50
CA PRO A 160 -5.07 -7.64 -1.26
C PRO A 160 -3.83 -6.86 -1.74
N CYS A 161 -2.71 -6.95 -1.01
CA CYS A 161 -1.44 -6.35 -1.42
C CYS A 161 -0.65 -7.21 -2.43
N ARG A 162 -0.96 -8.50 -2.56
CA ARG A 162 -0.33 -9.42 -3.50
C ARG A 162 -1.35 -10.45 -3.97
N GLY A 163 -1.12 -11.02 -5.15
CA GLY A 163 -1.96 -12.09 -5.66
C GLY A 163 -1.71 -12.41 -7.12
N THR A 164 -2.54 -13.28 -7.70
CA THR A 164 -2.49 -13.63 -9.12
C THR A 164 -3.83 -13.37 -9.77
N VAL A 165 -3.85 -12.53 -10.80
CA VAL A 165 -5.03 -12.30 -11.63
C VAL A 165 -4.97 -13.25 -12.83
N ARG A 166 -5.94 -14.15 -12.94
CA ARG A 166 -6.07 -15.07 -14.07
C ARG A 166 -6.14 -14.33 -15.41
N ALA A 167 -5.87 -15.04 -16.50
CA ALA A 167 -6.06 -14.52 -17.86
C ALA A 167 -7.48 -13.96 -18.03
N ARG A 168 -7.59 -12.75 -18.62
CA ARG A 168 -8.86 -12.03 -18.78
C ARG A 168 -9.68 -11.86 -17.49
N GLY A 169 -9.02 -11.90 -16.33
CA GLY A 169 -9.62 -11.73 -15.02
C GLY A 169 -9.49 -10.31 -14.48
N HIS A 170 -10.12 -10.08 -13.33
CA HIS A 170 -9.97 -8.85 -12.57
C HIS A 170 -9.95 -9.15 -11.07
N LEU A 171 -9.48 -8.19 -10.28
CA LEU A 171 -9.45 -8.24 -8.83
C LEU A 171 -9.71 -6.85 -8.26
N ASP A 172 -10.62 -6.77 -7.29
CA ASP A 172 -10.90 -5.53 -6.57
C ASP A 172 -9.88 -5.34 -5.44
N ILE A 173 -9.29 -4.16 -5.37
CA ILE A 173 -8.25 -3.75 -4.43
C ILE A 173 -8.80 -2.62 -3.57
N GLN A 174 -8.76 -2.82 -2.25
CA GLN A 174 -9.07 -1.83 -1.25
C GLN A 174 -7.79 -1.14 -0.79
N VAL A 175 -7.81 0.19 -0.75
CA VAL A 175 -6.74 1.02 -0.21
C VAL A 175 -7.31 1.84 0.93
N THR A 176 -6.77 1.66 2.12
CA THR A 176 -7.17 2.37 3.34
C THR A 176 -6.08 3.35 3.73
N LEU A 177 -6.43 4.61 3.96
CA LEU A 177 -5.57 5.64 4.54
C LEU A 177 -6.01 5.90 5.98
N CYS A 178 -5.10 5.74 6.94
CA CYS A 178 -5.25 6.22 8.31
C CYS A 178 -4.09 7.17 8.62
N SER A 179 -4.34 8.47 8.53
CA SER A 179 -3.26 9.45 8.65
C SER A 179 -2.94 9.75 10.12
N ASN A 180 -1.66 9.68 10.50
CA ASN A 180 -1.16 10.22 11.76
C ASN A 180 -0.21 11.41 11.54
N THR A 181 -0.21 11.98 10.34
CA THR A 181 0.53 13.20 9.99
C THR A 181 -0.38 14.21 9.33
N VAL A 182 -0.50 15.43 9.86
CA VAL A 182 -1.27 16.50 9.18
C VAL A 182 -0.49 16.99 7.96
N LYS A 183 -0.87 16.51 6.77
CA LYS A 183 -0.22 16.86 5.50
C LYS A 183 -1.13 16.62 4.29
N ARG A 184 -0.66 17.07 3.12
CA ARG A 184 -1.24 16.71 1.82
C ARG A 184 -0.49 15.51 1.24
N TYR A 185 -1.23 14.54 0.73
CA TYR A 185 -0.71 13.34 0.08
C TYR A 185 -0.80 13.48 -1.44
N ARG A 186 0.31 13.15 -2.10
CA ARG A 186 0.40 12.94 -3.54
C ARG A 186 1.39 11.82 -3.78
N LEU A 187 0.92 10.58 -3.69
CA LEU A 187 1.73 9.35 -3.74
C LEU A 187 1.26 8.45 -4.89
N ALA A 188 1.98 7.35 -5.13
CA ALA A 188 1.62 6.38 -6.15
C ALA A 188 1.51 4.97 -5.55
N LEU A 189 0.41 4.28 -5.84
CA LEU A 189 0.27 2.83 -5.68
C LEU A 189 0.93 2.17 -6.89
N VAL A 190 2.07 1.53 -6.69
CA VAL A 190 2.83 0.89 -7.77
C VAL A 190 2.56 -0.61 -7.83
N VAL A 191 2.55 -1.15 -9.04
CA VAL A 191 2.36 -2.57 -9.34
C VAL A 191 3.70 -3.15 -9.77
N ASP A 192 4.26 -4.02 -8.95
CA ASP A 192 5.35 -4.90 -9.34
C ASP A 192 4.76 -6.20 -9.92
N VAL A 193 5.36 -6.73 -10.97
CA VAL A 193 4.87 -7.93 -11.68
C VAL A 193 5.99 -8.97 -11.77
N ASP A 194 5.71 -10.16 -11.23
CA ASP A 194 6.70 -11.24 -11.13
C ASP A 194 7.18 -11.66 -12.52
N GLY A 195 8.51 -11.74 -12.69
CA GLY A 195 9.15 -12.10 -13.97
C GLY A 195 9.10 -11.01 -15.04
N VAL A 196 8.53 -9.83 -14.74
CA VAL A 196 8.40 -8.71 -15.69
C VAL A 196 9.19 -7.51 -15.20
N GLY A 197 8.95 -7.05 -13.96
CA GLY A 197 9.65 -5.88 -13.43
C GLY A 197 8.99 -5.25 -12.21
N LYS A 198 9.66 -4.25 -11.64
CA LYS A 198 9.14 -3.40 -10.56
C LYS A 198 8.56 -2.11 -11.13
N GLU A 199 7.54 -1.57 -10.47
CA GLU A 199 6.88 -0.30 -10.84
C GLU A 199 6.39 -0.26 -12.29
N VAL A 200 5.83 -1.38 -12.78
CA VAL A 200 5.36 -1.53 -14.17
C VAL A 200 4.16 -0.63 -14.46
N LEU A 201 3.31 -0.40 -13.46
CA LEU A 201 2.19 0.54 -13.51
C LEU A 201 2.08 1.28 -12.19
N ALA A 202 1.60 2.53 -12.24
CA ALA A 202 1.36 3.36 -11.06
C ALA A 202 -0.02 4.00 -11.10
N LEU A 203 -0.72 3.99 -9.96
CA LEU A 203 -1.99 4.68 -9.76
C LEU A 203 -1.81 5.83 -8.76
N LEU A 204 -2.19 7.04 -9.15
CA LEU A 204 -2.04 8.23 -8.30
C LEU A 204 -3.00 8.18 -7.10
N LEU A 205 -2.48 8.51 -5.92
CA LEU A 205 -3.21 8.64 -4.66
C LEU A 205 -3.15 10.09 -4.18
N THR A 206 -4.30 10.68 -3.85
CA THR A 206 -4.38 12.05 -3.31
C THR A 206 -5.26 12.12 -2.07
N ALA A 207 -4.84 12.91 -1.08
CA ALA A 207 -5.58 13.14 0.15
C ALA A 207 -5.12 14.43 0.85
N ARG A 208 -5.93 14.97 1.75
CA ARG A 208 -5.50 15.97 2.75
C ARG A 208 -5.91 15.49 4.13
N CYS A 209 -4.95 15.34 5.03
CA CYS A 209 -5.24 15.09 6.43
C CYS A 209 -5.53 16.42 7.14
N ILE A 210 -6.65 16.46 7.87
CA ILE A 210 -7.12 17.63 8.60
C ILE A 210 -7.44 17.21 10.04
N VAL A 211 -7.10 18.07 11.01
CA VAL A 211 -7.64 17.99 12.36
C VAL A 211 -8.84 18.93 12.41
N PRO A 212 -10.07 18.42 12.64
CA PRO A 212 -11.25 19.27 12.66
C PRO A 212 -11.16 20.24 13.86
N PRO A 213 -11.45 21.54 13.67
CA PRO A 213 -11.47 22.49 14.76
C PRO A 213 -12.66 22.18 15.68
N LEU A 214 -12.38 21.98 16.97
CA LEU A 214 -13.39 21.80 18.01
C LEU A 214 -13.48 23.09 18.82
N ARG A 215 -14.69 23.45 19.25
CA ARG A 215 -14.90 24.61 20.12
C ARG A 215 -15.67 24.21 21.36
N VAL A 216 -15.38 24.90 22.46
CA VAL A 216 -16.21 24.85 23.66
C VAL A 216 -17.39 25.81 23.46
N LEU A 217 -18.61 25.37 23.79
CA LEU A 217 -19.80 26.21 23.69
C LEU A 217 -19.73 27.39 24.67
N ASP A 218 -19.44 27.09 25.94
CA ASP A 218 -19.32 28.04 27.03
C ASP A 218 -17.89 27.97 27.61
N PRO A 219 -16.97 28.88 27.22
CA PRO A 219 -15.56 28.80 27.59
C PRO A 219 -15.29 29.17 29.06
N VAL A 220 -16.29 29.68 29.77
CA VAL A 220 -16.19 30.06 31.18
C VAL A 220 -17.15 29.21 31.99
N MET A 221 -16.61 28.48 32.97
CA MET A 221 -17.38 27.59 33.84
C MET A 221 -17.31 28.13 35.28
N THR A 222 -18.45 28.56 35.82
CA THR A 222 -18.51 29.20 37.14
C THR A 222 -19.11 28.26 38.20
N PHE A 223 -18.27 27.79 39.12
CA PHE A 223 -18.67 26.89 40.21
C PHE A 223 -19.20 27.62 41.47
N GLY A 224 -19.09 28.95 41.53
CA GLY A 224 -19.60 29.75 42.63
C GLY A 224 -18.87 29.49 43.96
N ARG A 225 -19.61 29.17 45.03
CA ARG A 225 -19.04 28.90 46.35
C ARG A 225 -18.76 27.41 46.52
N CYS A 226 -17.48 27.05 46.60
CA CYS A 226 -17.02 25.67 46.80
C CYS A 226 -16.52 25.45 48.22
N PHE A 227 -16.81 24.27 48.80
CA PHE A 227 -16.21 23.81 50.05
C PHE A 227 -14.86 23.13 49.78
N LEU A 228 -13.91 23.29 50.71
CA LEU A 228 -12.62 22.62 50.64
C LEU A 228 -12.79 21.11 50.55
N LYS A 229 -12.02 20.47 49.67
CA LYS A 229 -11.97 19.01 49.49
C LYS A 229 -13.32 18.37 49.16
N PHE A 230 -14.26 19.16 48.65
CA PHE A 230 -15.54 18.67 48.14
C PHE A 230 -15.54 18.73 46.61
N PRO A 231 -15.84 17.64 45.91
CA PRO A 231 -15.86 17.62 44.45
C PRO A 231 -17.16 18.23 43.92
N TYR A 232 -17.02 19.16 42.98
CA TYR A 232 -18.13 19.76 42.25
C TYR A 232 -18.05 19.35 40.79
N GLN A 233 -19.16 18.90 40.20
CA GLN A 233 -19.20 18.45 38.81
C GLN A 233 -20.07 19.39 37.97
N GLN A 234 -19.58 19.76 36.80
CA GLN A 234 -20.32 20.49 35.78
C GLN A 234 -20.01 19.93 34.40
N MET A 235 -20.93 20.10 33.44
CA MET A 235 -20.78 19.57 32.08
C MET A 235 -20.21 20.63 31.15
N LEU A 236 -19.10 20.29 30.49
CA LEU A 236 -18.49 21.09 29.42
C LEU A 236 -19.05 20.63 28.08
N THR A 237 -19.67 21.51 27.31
CA THR A 237 -20.16 21.16 25.98
C THR A 237 -19.09 21.46 24.93
N LEU A 238 -18.55 20.40 24.31
CA LEU A 238 -17.63 20.48 23.19
C LEU A 238 -18.40 20.28 21.88
N VAL A 239 -18.18 21.14 20.89
CA VAL A 239 -18.90 21.15 19.62
C VAL A 239 -17.94 20.95 18.45
N ASN A 240 -18.31 20.04 17.55
CA ASN A 240 -17.68 19.83 16.25
C ASN A 240 -18.59 20.36 15.14
N ASP A 241 -18.31 21.55 14.65
CA ASP A 241 -19.06 22.13 13.53
C ASP A 241 -18.57 21.62 12.17
N SER A 242 -17.53 20.79 12.11
CA SER A 242 -16.97 20.30 10.85
C SER A 242 -17.73 19.07 10.30
N ASP A 243 -17.51 18.77 9.02
CA ASP A 243 -18.02 17.57 8.34
C ASP A 243 -17.16 16.32 8.57
N LEU A 244 -16.10 16.44 9.38
CA LEU A 244 -15.15 15.37 9.68
C LEU A 244 -15.25 14.98 11.17
N PRO A 245 -15.08 13.69 11.51
CA PRO A 245 -15.05 13.26 12.90
C PRO A 245 -13.78 13.78 13.58
N GLY A 246 -13.88 14.16 14.85
CA GLY A 246 -12.75 14.60 15.67
C GLY A 246 -12.43 13.62 16.79
N CYS A 247 -11.21 13.69 17.30
CA CYS A 247 -10.82 13.08 18.56
C CYS A 247 -10.46 14.21 19.53
N TYR A 248 -10.96 14.15 20.76
CA TYR A 248 -10.67 15.13 21.80
C TYR A 248 -10.10 14.46 23.03
N GLY A 249 -9.36 15.23 23.82
CA GLY A 249 -8.86 14.77 25.09
C GLY A 249 -8.36 15.92 25.94
N ILE A 250 -8.62 15.76 27.22
CA ILE A 250 -8.38 16.72 28.27
C ILE A 250 -6.94 16.52 28.74
N LEU A 251 -6.17 17.59 28.68
CA LEU A 251 -4.81 17.57 29.16
C LEU A 251 -4.81 17.46 30.69
N PRO A 252 -3.97 16.57 31.27
CA PRO A 252 -3.81 16.50 32.70
C PRO A 252 -3.27 17.82 33.24
N GLN A 253 -3.76 18.20 34.42
CA GLN A 253 -3.34 19.39 35.13
C GLN A 253 -1.85 19.38 35.43
N GLU A 254 -1.17 20.49 35.12
CA GLU A 254 0.24 20.69 35.47
C GLU A 254 0.37 21.16 36.92
N HIS A 255 1.45 20.79 37.59
CA HIS A 255 1.78 21.24 38.95
C HIS A 255 0.67 21.02 40.00
N LYS A 256 0.05 19.84 39.97
CA LYS A 256 -1.06 19.47 40.87
C LYS A 256 -0.72 19.67 42.36
N ASP A 257 0.53 19.44 42.76
CA ASP A 257 0.98 19.52 44.16
C ASP A 257 0.99 20.95 44.73
N THR A 258 1.04 21.98 43.88
CA THR A 258 1.02 23.40 44.29
C THR A 258 -0.25 24.12 43.88
N ALA A 259 -1.18 23.43 43.21
CA ALA A 259 -2.40 24.03 42.68
C ALA A 259 -3.46 24.26 43.78
N ALA A 260 -4.08 25.45 43.76
CA ALA A 260 -5.17 25.80 44.67
C ALA A 260 -6.45 25.00 44.41
N VAL A 261 -6.60 24.49 43.20
CA VAL A 261 -7.77 23.76 42.70
C VAL A 261 -7.27 22.57 41.90
N TRP A 262 -7.90 21.42 42.11
CA TRP A 262 -7.69 20.23 41.28
C TRP A 262 -8.84 20.08 40.30
N TYR A 263 -8.52 19.74 39.05
CA TYR A 263 -9.53 19.34 38.08
C TYR A 263 -9.30 17.93 37.55
N SER A 264 -10.40 17.26 37.22
CA SER A 264 -10.37 15.96 36.53
C SER A 264 -11.64 15.76 35.71
N SER A 265 -11.64 14.73 34.86
CA SER A 265 -12.82 14.30 34.12
C SER A 265 -12.89 12.79 34.13
N SER A 266 -14.09 12.23 34.28
CA SER A 266 -14.33 10.80 34.11
C SER A 266 -14.34 10.37 32.64
N MET A 267 -14.36 11.31 31.70
CA MET A 267 -14.25 11.09 30.26
C MET A 267 -13.12 11.95 29.66
N PRO A 268 -11.86 11.66 30.00
CA PRO A 268 -10.72 12.50 29.64
C PRO A 268 -10.37 12.45 28.15
N CYS A 269 -10.94 11.54 27.36
CA CYS A 269 -10.80 11.52 25.92
C CYS A 269 -12.01 10.88 25.26
N GLY A 270 -12.19 11.12 23.96
CA GLY A 270 -13.33 10.58 23.22
C GLY A 270 -13.33 10.99 21.76
N ILE A 271 -14.26 10.39 21.01
CA ILE A 271 -14.53 10.70 19.61
C ILE A 271 -15.78 11.58 19.55
N ILE A 272 -15.72 12.65 18.76
CA ILE A 272 -16.84 13.52 18.46
C ILE A 272 -17.20 13.39 16.97
N GLN A 273 -18.47 13.13 16.68
CA GLN A 273 -18.93 12.92 15.31
C GLN A 273 -18.99 14.25 14.54
N PRO A 274 -19.08 14.21 13.19
CA PRO A 274 -19.36 15.41 12.41
C PRO A 274 -20.66 16.08 12.85
N ARG A 275 -20.69 17.42 12.84
CA ARG A 275 -21.88 18.22 13.14
C ARG A 275 -22.59 17.83 14.46
N SER A 276 -21.80 17.48 15.48
CA SER A 276 -22.33 17.02 16.77
C SER A 276 -21.69 17.75 17.94
N SER A 277 -22.29 17.60 19.12
CA SER A 277 -21.72 18.02 20.40
C SER A 277 -21.60 16.84 21.35
N VAL A 278 -20.68 16.94 22.31
CA VAL A 278 -20.51 15.99 23.40
C VAL A 278 -20.42 16.76 24.71
N GLU A 279 -21.09 16.24 25.73
CA GLU A 279 -21.00 16.76 27.11
C GLU A 279 -19.91 15.99 27.84
N ILE A 280 -18.94 16.74 28.38
CA ILE A 280 -17.79 16.17 29.09
C ILE A 280 -17.93 16.53 30.57
N PRO A 281 -18.04 15.54 31.48
CA PRO A 281 -18.12 15.80 32.91
C PRO A 281 -16.78 16.33 33.41
N PHE A 282 -16.79 17.52 34.02
CA PHE A 282 -15.63 18.16 34.60
C PHE A 282 -15.83 18.28 36.11
N THR A 283 -14.89 17.73 36.88
CA THR A 283 -14.92 17.70 38.34
C THR A 283 -13.84 18.61 38.89
N LEU A 284 -14.24 19.54 39.75
CA LEU A 284 -13.39 20.52 40.41
C LEU A 284 -13.37 20.28 41.92
N GLU A 285 -12.18 20.30 42.53
CA GLU A 285 -11.99 20.17 43.97
C GLU A 285 -11.04 21.25 44.49
N ALA A 286 -11.51 22.12 45.39
CA ALA A 286 -10.71 23.18 45.98
C ALA A 286 -9.77 22.65 47.08
N GLN A 287 -8.46 22.91 46.94
CA GLN A 287 -7.43 22.52 47.92
C GLN A 287 -7.07 23.64 48.90
N MET A 288 -7.21 24.90 48.48
CA MET A 288 -6.92 26.09 49.29
C MET A 288 -8.11 27.05 49.32
N THR A 289 -8.21 27.86 50.38
CA THR A 289 -9.24 28.90 50.50
C THR A 289 -8.83 30.17 49.76
N GLY A 290 -9.82 31.00 49.39
CA GLY A 290 -9.61 32.26 48.69
C GLY A 290 -10.34 32.30 47.34
N GLN A 291 -10.34 33.47 46.72
CA GLN A 291 -10.82 33.62 45.34
C GLN A 291 -9.76 33.06 44.38
N GLN A 292 -10.18 32.18 43.47
CA GLN A 292 -9.31 31.54 42.50
C GLN A 292 -9.87 31.80 41.10
N ASP A 293 -9.05 32.35 40.21
CA ASP A 293 -9.30 32.43 38.78
C ASP A 293 -8.26 31.52 38.10
N THR A 294 -8.71 30.39 37.55
CA THR A 294 -7.87 29.36 36.91
C THR A 294 -8.36 29.06 35.51
#